data_AF-G8HI67-F1
#
_entry.id   AF-G8HI67-F1
#
_cell.length_a   1.000
_cell.length_b   1.000
_cell.length_c   1.000
_cell.angle_alpha   90.00
_cell.angle_beta   90.00
_cell.angle_gamma   90.00
#
_symmetry.space_group_name_H-M   'P 1'
#
loop_
_entity.id
_entity.type
_entity.pdbx_description
1 polymer ?
#
loop_
_entity_poly.entity_id
_entity_poly.type
_entity_poly.pdbx_seq_one_letter_code
_entity_poly.pdbx_strand_id
1 'polypeptide(L)'
;EAITKGNPIWNQLSVPSGTLYAWDPKSTYIHEPPYFKDMTMSPPGPHGVKGAYCLLNFGDSITTDHISPAGSIHKDSPAAKYLMERGVDRRDFNSYGSRRGNDEIMARGTFANIRLVNKLLNGEVGPKTIHIPTGEKLSVFDAAMRYKNEGHDTVILAGAEYGSGSSRDWAAKGPMLLGVKAVIAKSFERIHRS
;
A
#
# COMPACT_ATOMS: atom_id res chain seq x y z
N GLU A 1 22.93 -16.76 30.13
CA GLU A 1 21.71 -15.93 30.33
C GLU A 1 20.70 -16.21 29.23
N ALA A 2 19.41 -16.05 29.50
CA ALA A 2 18.39 -16.19 28.45
C ALA A 2 18.38 -14.95 27.55
N ILE A 3 18.22 -15.13 26.24
CA ILE A 3 18.15 -14.04 25.25
C ILE A 3 17.10 -12.98 25.61
N THR A 4 16.06 -13.37 26.36
CA THR A 4 14.96 -12.51 26.83
C THR A 4 15.34 -11.53 27.94
N LYS A 5 16.50 -11.69 28.58
CA LYS A 5 16.92 -10.84 29.72
C LYS A 5 18.12 -9.93 29.40
N GLY A 6 18.75 -10.11 28.25
CA GLY A 6 20.03 -9.46 27.92
C GLY A 6 19.96 -7.97 27.58
N ASN A 7 18.78 -7.40 27.31
CA ASN A 7 18.63 -5.98 26.94
C ASN A 7 17.82 -5.21 28.01
N PRO A 8 18.48 -4.38 28.86
CA PRO A 8 17.82 -3.60 29.89
C PRO A 8 16.78 -2.60 29.35
N ILE A 9 17.02 -2.01 28.17
CA ILE A 9 16.09 -1.05 27.56
C ILE A 9 14.80 -1.76 27.15
N TRP A 10 14.91 -2.96 26.56
CA TRP A 10 13.75 -3.77 26.21
C TRP A 10 12.90 -4.13 27.43
N ASN A 11 13.56 -4.54 28.52
CA ASN A 11 12.88 -4.95 29.75
C ASN A 11 12.19 -3.79 30.49
N GLN A 12 12.56 -2.54 30.20
CA GLN A 12 12.00 -1.34 30.82
C GLN A 12 10.80 -0.75 30.05
N LEU A 13 10.45 -1.31 28.89
CA LEU A 13 9.28 -0.85 28.13
C LEU A 13 8.00 -1.10 28.90
N SER A 14 7.21 -0.03 29.13
CA SER A 14 5.90 -0.13 29.74
C SER A 14 4.89 -0.69 28.74
N VAL A 15 4.16 -1.73 29.15
CA VAL A 15 3.12 -2.39 28.34
C VAL A 15 1.77 -2.33 29.05
N PRO A 16 0.67 -1.96 28.37
CA PRO A 16 -0.67 -2.01 28.96
C PRO A 16 -1.06 -3.46 29.30
N SER A 17 -1.86 -3.65 30.36
CA SER A 17 -2.32 -4.97 30.82
C SER A 17 -3.65 -5.45 30.20
N GLY A 18 -4.14 -4.76 29.16
CA GLY A 18 -5.41 -5.07 28.50
C GLY A 18 -5.30 -6.20 27.47
N THR A 19 -6.40 -6.91 27.23
CA THR A 19 -6.50 -7.91 26.15
C THR A 19 -6.81 -7.30 24.79
N LEU A 20 -7.43 -6.12 24.77
CA LEU A 20 -7.68 -5.32 23.58
C LEU A 20 -6.64 -4.21 23.48
N TYR A 21 -6.14 -3.97 22.27
CA TYR A 21 -5.18 -2.90 22.01
C TYR A 21 -5.89 -1.54 22.07
N ALA A 22 -5.39 -0.62 22.88
CA ALA A 22 -5.89 0.74 22.96
C ALA A 22 -5.33 1.56 21.79
N TRP A 23 -6.06 1.62 20.69
CA TRP A 23 -5.67 2.40 19.51
C TRP A 23 -5.50 3.89 19.87
N ASP A 24 -4.33 4.44 19.57
CA ASP A 24 -4.09 5.88 19.69
C ASP A 24 -4.37 6.57 18.35
N PRO A 25 -5.42 7.41 18.23
CA PRO A 25 -5.76 8.10 16.99
C PRO A 25 -4.69 9.09 16.52
N LYS A 26 -3.76 9.49 17.39
CA LYS A 26 -2.63 10.37 17.05
C LYS A 26 -1.40 9.60 16.57
N SER A 27 -1.40 8.27 16.71
CA SER A 27 -0.26 7.44 16.33
C SER A 27 -0.05 7.46 14.82
N THR A 28 1.20 7.72 14.42
CA THR A 28 1.65 7.61 13.03
C THR A 28 2.37 6.29 12.75
N TYR A 29 2.38 5.37 13.72
CA TYR A 29 3.06 4.06 13.61
C TYR A 29 2.08 2.89 13.61
N ILE A 30 1.08 2.93 14.49
CA ILE A 30 0.07 1.88 14.66
C ILE A 30 -1.30 2.52 14.47
N HIS A 31 -2.05 2.04 13.49
CA HIS A 31 -3.39 2.52 13.16
C HIS A 31 -4.34 1.32 13.04
N GLU A 32 -5.61 1.50 13.38
CA GLU A 32 -6.63 0.46 13.25
C GLU A 32 -7.01 0.29 11.78
N PRO A 33 -6.66 -0.83 11.14
CA PRO A 33 -6.89 -0.97 9.72
C PRO A 33 -8.36 -1.30 9.39
N PRO A 34 -8.88 -0.87 8.24
CA PRO A 34 -10.30 -0.98 7.91
C PRO A 34 -10.73 -2.38 7.43
N TYR A 35 -9.87 -3.40 7.51
CA TYR A 35 -10.10 -4.72 6.87
C TYR A 35 -11.36 -5.43 7.35
N PHE A 36 -11.72 -5.23 8.62
CA PHE A 36 -12.86 -5.87 9.27
C PHE A 36 -14.04 -4.92 9.45
N LYS A 37 -13.92 -3.69 8.94
CA LYS A 37 -15.00 -2.73 8.98
C LYS A 37 -16.18 -3.28 8.18
N ASP A 38 -17.37 -3.24 8.77
CA ASP A 38 -18.61 -3.73 8.17
C ASP A 38 -18.62 -5.25 7.87
N MET A 39 -17.71 -6.03 8.48
CA MET A 39 -17.68 -7.49 8.34
C MET A 39 -18.93 -8.13 8.97
N THR A 40 -19.59 -8.98 8.20
CA THR A 40 -20.79 -9.73 8.60
C THR A 40 -20.47 -11.20 8.84
N MET A 41 -21.23 -11.86 9.73
CA MET A 41 -21.09 -13.30 10.00
C MET A 41 -21.37 -14.18 8.77
N SER A 42 -22.25 -13.73 7.88
CA SER A 42 -22.47 -14.34 6.57
C SER A 42 -21.71 -13.51 5.54
N PRO A 43 -20.67 -14.06 4.87
CA PRO A 43 -19.92 -13.32 3.88
C PRO A 43 -20.83 -12.91 2.72
N PRO A 44 -20.73 -11.67 2.21
CA PRO A 44 -21.37 -11.35 0.95
C PRO A 44 -20.79 -12.27 -0.13
N GLY A 45 -21.66 -12.76 -1.02
CA GLY A 45 -21.21 -13.54 -2.17
C GLY A 45 -20.24 -12.75 -3.07
N PRO A 46 -19.59 -13.41 -4.04
CA PRO A 46 -18.67 -12.73 -4.94
C PRO A 46 -19.37 -11.60 -5.70
N HIS A 47 -18.75 -10.43 -5.73
CA HIS A 47 -19.22 -9.29 -6.51
C HIS A 47 -18.61 -9.33 -7.92
N GLY A 48 -19.42 -9.06 -8.94
CA GLY A 48 -18.92 -8.92 -10.31
C GLY A 48 -18.16 -7.60 -10.49
N VAL A 49 -17.04 -7.64 -11.21
CA VAL A 49 -16.28 -6.44 -11.61
C VAL A 49 -16.82 -5.96 -12.95
N LYS A 50 -17.35 -4.73 -13.03
CA LYS A 50 -17.99 -4.20 -14.24
C LYS A 50 -17.50 -2.80 -14.57
N GLY A 51 -17.19 -2.54 -15.84
CA GLY A 51 -16.75 -1.22 -16.29
C GLY A 51 -15.48 -0.72 -15.61
N ALA A 52 -14.59 -1.63 -15.21
CA ALA A 52 -13.40 -1.28 -14.44
C ALA A 52 -12.36 -0.54 -15.30
N TYR A 53 -11.72 0.45 -14.71
CA TYR A 53 -10.60 1.17 -15.33
C TYR A 53 -9.27 0.47 -15.06
N CYS A 54 -8.35 0.56 -16.01
CA CYS A 54 -6.97 0.15 -15.80
C CYS A 54 -6.25 1.22 -14.99
N LEU A 55 -5.97 0.95 -13.70
CA LEU A 55 -5.23 1.86 -12.82
C LEU A 55 -3.75 1.91 -13.21
N LEU A 56 -3.17 0.75 -13.56
CA LEU A 56 -1.76 0.56 -13.89
C LEU A 56 -1.61 -0.48 -14.99
N ASN A 57 -0.71 -0.21 -15.94
CA ASN A 57 -0.34 -1.15 -16.98
C ASN A 57 1.17 -1.37 -16.97
N PHE A 58 1.61 -2.58 -16.63
CA PHE A 58 3.00 -2.89 -16.40
C PHE A 58 3.65 -3.74 -17.50
N GLY A 59 4.99 -3.72 -17.48
CA GLY A 59 5.84 -4.70 -18.15
C GLY A 59 5.95 -6.02 -17.39
N ASP A 60 6.95 -6.80 -17.75
CA ASP A 60 7.33 -8.02 -17.06
C ASP A 60 8.13 -7.70 -15.78
N SER A 61 8.21 -8.66 -14.86
CA SER A 61 9.07 -8.69 -13.68
C SER A 61 8.87 -7.51 -12.71
N ILE A 62 7.62 -7.08 -12.50
CA ILE A 62 7.27 -6.15 -11.42
C ILE A 62 7.49 -6.83 -10.07
N THR A 63 8.50 -6.39 -9.34
CA THR A 63 8.82 -6.92 -8.00
C THR A 63 7.89 -6.40 -6.91
N THR A 64 7.80 -7.10 -5.78
CA THR A 64 7.09 -6.62 -4.58
C THR A 64 7.66 -5.32 -4.00
N ASP A 65 8.90 -4.94 -4.33
CA ASP A 65 9.48 -3.64 -3.95
C ASP A 65 8.94 -2.49 -4.81
N HIS A 66 8.55 -2.75 -6.06
CA HIS A 66 7.80 -1.78 -6.87
C HIS A 66 6.38 -1.60 -6.34
N ILE A 67 5.72 -2.69 -5.94
CA ILE A 67 4.35 -2.69 -5.42
C ILE A 67 4.29 -2.05 -4.02
N SER A 68 5.19 -2.44 -3.12
CA SER A 68 5.24 -1.99 -1.73
C SER A 68 6.69 -1.68 -1.34
N PRO A 69 7.22 -0.49 -1.67
CA PRO A 69 8.57 -0.08 -1.29
C PRO A 69 8.74 -0.11 0.23
N ALA A 70 9.93 -0.46 0.71
CA ALA A 70 10.25 -0.49 2.15
C ALA A 70 11.23 0.63 2.57
N GLY A 71 11.85 1.31 1.59
CA GLY A 71 12.86 2.34 1.82
C GLY A 71 12.28 3.69 2.28
N SER A 72 13.07 4.74 2.12
CA SER A 72 12.74 6.10 2.55
C SER A 72 11.49 6.65 1.85
N ILE A 73 10.71 7.45 2.59
CA ILE A 73 9.53 8.13 2.07
C ILE A 73 9.98 9.40 1.32
N HIS A 74 9.63 9.50 0.03
CA HIS A 74 9.99 10.65 -0.79
C HIS A 74 9.21 11.90 -0.34
N LYS A 75 9.88 13.06 -0.26
CA LYS A 75 9.30 14.31 0.29
C LYS A 75 8.02 14.80 -0.41
N ASP A 76 7.91 14.52 -1.72
CA ASP A 76 6.77 14.97 -2.54
C ASP A 76 5.69 13.88 -2.68
N SER A 77 5.80 12.76 -1.95
CA SER A 77 4.85 11.64 -2.01
C SER A 77 3.56 11.92 -1.22
N PRO A 78 2.46 11.21 -1.55
CA PRO A 78 1.23 11.27 -0.73
C PRO A 78 1.47 10.91 0.73
N ALA A 79 2.34 9.93 1.03
CA ALA A 79 2.68 9.54 2.39
C ALA A 79 3.41 10.64 3.17
N ALA A 80 4.31 11.38 2.50
CA ALA A 80 4.96 12.54 3.11
C ALA A 80 3.96 13.65 3.45
N LYS A 81 3.04 13.98 2.53
CA LYS A 81 1.97 14.96 2.79
C LYS A 81 1.15 14.58 4.03
N TYR A 82 0.71 13.33 4.09
CA TYR A 82 -0.03 12.78 5.24
C TYR A 82 0.71 12.90 6.57
N LEU A 83 2.03 12.63 6.57
CA LEU A 83 2.88 12.75 7.76
C LEU A 83 3.06 14.21 8.19
N MET A 84 3.29 15.12 7.25
CA MET A 84 3.44 16.56 7.53
C MET A 84 2.14 17.18 8.07
N GLU A 85 0.98 16.79 7.52
CA GLU A 85 -0.34 17.20 8.03
C GLU A 85 -0.58 16.76 9.48
N ARG A 86 0.15 15.74 9.95
CA ARG A 86 0.12 15.23 11.34
C ARG A 86 1.29 15.73 12.19
N GLY A 87 2.01 16.75 11.72
CA GLY A 87 3.10 17.39 12.46
C GLY A 87 4.37 16.55 12.57
N VAL A 88 4.56 15.56 11.69
CA VAL A 88 5.81 14.78 11.64
C VAL A 88 6.82 15.51 10.77
N ASP A 89 7.98 15.84 11.35
CA ASP A 89 9.08 16.45 10.62
C ASP A 89 9.69 15.48 9.61
N ARG A 90 10.24 16.01 8.51
CA ARG A 90 10.85 15.23 7.43
C ARG A 90 11.93 14.26 7.91
N ARG A 91 12.75 14.66 8.89
CA ARG A 91 13.80 13.80 9.47
C ARG A 91 13.24 12.58 10.20
N ASP A 92 11.98 12.68 10.63
CA ASP A 92 11.27 11.69 11.45
C ASP A 92 10.27 10.86 10.61
N PHE A 93 10.22 11.04 9.28
CA PHE A 93 9.42 10.19 8.39
C PHE A 93 9.79 8.71 8.52
N ASN A 94 11.06 8.42 8.77
CA ASN A 94 11.61 7.07 8.81
C ASN A 94 11.39 6.37 7.45
N SER A 95 11.26 5.04 7.41
CA SER A 95 11.06 4.27 6.17
C SER A 95 9.62 3.73 6.06
N TYR A 96 9.17 3.40 4.85
CA TYR A 96 7.91 2.67 4.67
C TYR A 96 7.90 1.36 5.47
N GLY A 97 9.04 0.66 5.55
CA GLY A 97 9.18 -0.54 6.38
C GLY A 97 8.85 -0.30 7.86
N SER A 98 9.24 0.85 8.41
CA SER A 98 8.96 1.21 9.81
C SER A 98 7.50 1.62 10.05
N ARG A 99 6.75 1.97 8.99
CA ARG A 99 5.37 2.45 9.04
C ARG A 99 4.34 1.36 8.73
N ARG A 100 4.76 0.08 8.66
CA ARG A 100 3.92 -1.06 8.27
C ARG A 100 2.70 -1.30 9.17
N GLY A 101 2.70 -0.79 10.40
CA GLY A 101 1.55 -0.84 11.31
C GLY A 101 0.50 0.23 11.03
N ASN A 102 0.72 1.12 10.06
CA ASN A 102 -0.18 2.22 9.72
C ASN A 102 -0.64 2.10 8.27
N ASP A 103 -1.88 1.66 8.08
CA ASP A 103 -2.45 1.41 6.75
C ASP A 103 -2.64 2.66 5.91
N GLU A 104 -2.94 3.80 6.52
CA GLU A 104 -3.04 5.09 5.84
C GLU A 104 -1.72 5.47 5.14
N ILE A 105 -0.58 5.24 5.80
CA ILE A 105 0.75 5.49 5.22
C ILE A 105 1.07 4.44 4.14
N MET A 106 0.79 3.17 4.43
CA MET A 106 1.16 2.08 3.52
C MET A 106 0.31 2.05 2.25
N ALA A 107 -0.97 2.40 2.31
CA ALA A 107 -1.81 2.62 1.13
C ALA A 107 -1.22 3.73 0.25
N ARG A 108 -0.80 4.85 0.86
CA ARG A 108 -0.13 5.97 0.16
C ARG A 108 1.25 5.59 -0.39
N GLY A 109 1.91 4.62 0.21
CA GLY A 109 3.17 4.05 -0.24
C GLY A 109 3.04 2.99 -1.33
N THR A 110 1.83 2.49 -1.59
CA THR A 110 1.60 1.44 -2.58
C THR A 110 1.82 2.00 -3.98
N PHE A 111 2.66 1.31 -4.77
CA PHE A 111 3.17 1.77 -6.07
C PHE A 111 3.90 3.13 -6.01
N ALA A 112 4.42 3.52 -4.85
CA ALA A 112 5.15 4.77 -4.67
C ALA A 112 6.65 4.66 -5.02
N ASN A 113 7.09 3.55 -5.61
CA ASN A 113 8.48 3.36 -5.99
C ASN A 113 8.87 4.31 -7.12
N ILE A 114 9.97 5.05 -6.95
CA ILE A 114 10.45 6.02 -7.94
C ILE A 114 10.92 5.40 -9.24
N ARG A 115 11.15 4.08 -9.28
CA ARG A 115 11.56 3.32 -10.46
C ARG A 115 10.41 2.60 -11.16
N LEU A 116 9.17 2.82 -10.71
CA LEU A 116 8.00 2.21 -11.33
C LEU A 116 7.88 2.66 -12.79
N VAL A 117 7.61 1.74 -13.71
CA VAL A 117 7.40 2.04 -15.13
C VAL A 117 5.97 1.71 -15.50
N ASN A 118 5.16 2.72 -15.81
CA ASN A 118 3.76 2.55 -16.18
C ASN A 118 3.56 2.81 -17.68
N LYS A 119 3.11 1.79 -18.42
CA LYS A 119 2.86 1.87 -19.87
C LYS A 119 1.74 2.84 -20.23
N LEU A 120 0.84 3.16 -19.31
CA LEU A 120 -0.18 4.21 -19.52
C LEU A 120 0.44 5.61 -19.68
N LEU A 121 1.69 5.79 -19.25
CA LEU A 121 2.44 7.04 -19.35
C LEU A 121 3.58 6.92 -20.38
N ASN A 122 3.42 6.12 -21.43
CA ASN A 122 4.43 5.91 -22.48
C ASN A 122 5.80 5.48 -21.94
N GLY A 123 5.83 4.72 -20.84
CA GLY A 123 7.07 4.24 -20.22
C GLY A 123 7.79 5.26 -19.34
N GLU A 124 7.14 6.37 -18.99
CA GLU A 124 7.67 7.29 -17.97
C GLU A 124 7.97 6.55 -16.67
N VAL A 125 9.12 6.86 -16.09
CA VAL A 125 9.59 6.30 -14.82
C VAL A 125 9.10 7.18 -13.67
N GLY A 126 8.33 6.60 -12.76
CA GLY A 126 7.89 7.24 -11.54
C GLY A 126 6.56 6.69 -11.00
N PRO A 127 6.19 7.07 -9.77
CA PRO A 127 5.03 6.53 -9.06
C PRO A 127 3.73 7.24 -9.48
N LYS A 128 3.46 7.29 -10.79
CA LYS A 128 2.36 8.03 -11.38
C LYS A 128 1.50 7.17 -12.29
N THR A 129 0.28 7.61 -12.48
CA THR A 129 -0.65 7.08 -13.48
C THR A 129 -1.51 8.21 -14.04
N ILE A 130 -2.37 7.87 -14.99
CA ILE A 130 -3.34 8.78 -15.60
C ILE A 130 -4.74 8.39 -15.14
N HIS A 131 -5.49 9.38 -14.69
CA HIS A 131 -6.92 9.22 -14.44
C HIS A 131 -7.66 9.34 -15.76
N ILE A 132 -8.07 8.20 -16.34
CA ILE A 132 -8.55 8.06 -17.71
C ILE A 132 -9.73 8.99 -18.03
N PRO A 133 -10.77 9.12 -17.16
CA PRO A 133 -11.89 10.04 -17.44
C PRO A 133 -11.47 11.49 -17.65
N THR A 134 -10.41 11.95 -16.97
CA THR A 134 -9.99 13.36 -16.99
C THR A 134 -8.71 13.63 -17.76
N GLY A 135 -7.92 12.60 -18.07
CA GLY A 135 -6.58 12.74 -18.64
C GLY A 135 -5.50 13.27 -17.67
N GLU A 136 -5.85 13.56 -16.42
CA GLU A 136 -4.93 14.12 -15.44
C GLU A 136 -3.88 13.08 -14.99
N LYS A 137 -2.62 13.51 -14.93
CA LYS A 137 -1.51 12.71 -14.40
C LYS A 137 -1.39 12.92 -12.89
N LEU A 138 -1.57 11.84 -12.13
CA LEU A 138 -1.62 11.86 -10.66
C LEU A 138 -0.63 10.86 -10.07
N SER A 139 -0.38 10.96 -8.77
CA SER A 139 0.22 9.83 -8.04
C SER A 139 -0.73 8.63 -8.10
N VAL A 140 -0.21 7.40 -7.99
CA VAL A 140 -1.06 6.20 -8.05
C VAL A 140 -2.12 6.21 -6.95
N PHE A 141 -1.75 6.63 -5.73
CA PHE A 141 -2.69 6.75 -4.61
C PHE A 141 -3.81 7.75 -4.92
N ASP A 142 -3.47 8.96 -5.39
CA ASP A 142 -4.47 10.00 -5.66
C ASP A 142 -5.44 9.57 -6.78
N ALA A 143 -4.92 8.93 -7.84
CA ALA A 143 -5.76 8.38 -8.92
C ALA A 143 -6.68 7.26 -8.41
N ALA A 144 -6.17 6.36 -7.57
CA ALA A 144 -6.95 5.27 -7.00
C ALA A 144 -8.06 5.78 -6.09
N MET A 145 -7.78 6.76 -5.23
CA MET A 145 -8.79 7.38 -4.37
C MET A 145 -9.85 8.11 -5.20
N ARG A 146 -9.46 8.75 -6.31
CA ARG A 146 -10.40 9.38 -7.23
C ARG A 146 -11.36 8.36 -7.85
N TYR A 147 -10.86 7.28 -8.43
CA TYR A 147 -11.71 6.20 -8.96
C TYR A 147 -12.65 5.63 -7.89
N LYS A 148 -12.12 5.39 -6.68
CA LYS A 148 -12.91 4.87 -5.55
C LYS A 148 -14.05 5.82 -5.17
N ASN A 149 -13.78 7.13 -5.11
CA ASN A 149 -14.78 8.16 -4.81
C ASN A 149 -15.82 8.31 -5.92
N GLU A 150 -15.43 8.09 -7.18
CA GLU A 150 -16.32 8.09 -8.35
C GLU A 150 -17.12 6.78 -8.49
N GLY A 151 -16.89 5.79 -7.61
CA GLY A 151 -17.58 4.49 -7.63
C GLY A 151 -17.10 3.57 -8.75
N HIS A 152 -15.91 3.80 -9.28
CA HIS A 152 -15.32 3.02 -10.36
C HIS A 152 -14.43 1.90 -9.83
N ASP A 153 -14.69 0.68 -10.31
CA ASP A 153 -13.78 -0.43 -10.11
C ASP A 153 -12.46 -0.18 -10.85
N THR A 154 -11.37 -0.69 -10.29
CA THR A 154 -10.06 -0.65 -10.95
C THR A 154 -9.39 -2.01 -11.02
N VAL A 155 -8.60 -2.21 -12.06
CA VAL A 155 -7.77 -3.40 -12.27
C VAL A 155 -6.34 -3.02 -12.63
N ILE A 156 -5.42 -3.97 -12.48
CA ILE A 156 -4.03 -3.83 -12.92
C ILE A 156 -3.76 -4.81 -14.05
N LEU A 157 -3.10 -4.35 -15.11
CA LEU A 157 -2.54 -5.18 -16.17
C LEU A 157 -1.03 -5.33 -15.95
N ALA A 158 -0.50 -6.53 -16.12
CA ALA A 158 0.92 -6.79 -15.97
C ALA A 158 1.46 -7.84 -16.96
N GLY A 159 2.77 -7.84 -17.12
CA GLY A 159 3.50 -8.83 -17.89
C GLY A 159 3.69 -10.15 -17.14
N ALA A 160 4.79 -10.84 -17.44
CA ALA A 160 5.21 -12.05 -16.74
C ALA A 160 5.82 -11.73 -15.38
N GLU A 161 5.84 -12.72 -14.48
CA GLU A 161 6.50 -12.65 -13.16
C GLU A 161 6.03 -11.50 -12.27
N TYR A 162 4.74 -11.19 -12.30
CA TYR A 162 4.17 -10.15 -11.45
C TYR A 162 4.29 -10.55 -9.96
N GLY A 163 4.87 -9.65 -9.17
CA GLY A 163 5.09 -9.83 -7.74
C GLY A 163 6.36 -10.59 -7.36
N SER A 164 7.40 -10.57 -8.19
CA SER A 164 8.65 -11.27 -7.86
C SER A 164 9.40 -10.66 -6.66
N GLY A 165 10.24 -11.46 -5.99
CA GLY A 165 11.12 -11.00 -4.91
C GLY A 165 10.62 -11.32 -3.50
N SER A 166 10.96 -10.46 -2.52
CA SER A 166 10.69 -10.72 -1.11
C SER A 166 9.20 -10.78 -0.78
N SER A 167 8.79 -11.67 0.11
CA SER A 167 7.42 -11.67 0.65
C SER A 167 7.14 -10.37 1.42
N ARG A 168 6.09 -9.66 1.03
CA ARG A 168 5.62 -8.42 1.68
C ARG A 168 4.10 -8.41 1.64
N ASP A 169 3.46 -8.49 2.79
CA ASP A 169 2.00 -8.48 2.93
C ASP A 169 1.35 -7.22 2.32
N TRP A 170 2.01 -6.08 2.47
CA TRP A 170 1.61 -4.81 1.88
C TRP A 170 1.62 -4.78 0.35
N ALA A 171 2.30 -5.72 -0.32
CA ALA A 171 2.18 -5.88 -1.76
C ALA A 171 0.78 -6.40 -2.18
N ALA A 172 0.00 -6.99 -1.26
CA ALA A 172 -1.38 -7.40 -1.50
C ALA A 172 -2.40 -6.46 -0.80
N LYS A 173 -2.15 -6.13 0.48
CA LYS A 173 -3.01 -5.22 1.26
C LYS A 173 -3.08 -3.81 0.64
N GLY A 174 -1.96 -3.33 0.11
CA GLY A 174 -1.87 -2.03 -0.54
C GLY A 174 -2.84 -1.89 -1.72
N PRO A 175 -2.70 -2.71 -2.78
CA PRO A 175 -3.62 -2.67 -3.92
C PRO A 175 -5.10 -2.85 -3.52
N MET A 176 -5.37 -3.70 -2.53
CA MET A 176 -6.73 -3.87 -2.00
C MET A 176 -7.28 -2.56 -1.40
N LEU A 177 -6.50 -1.85 -0.57
CA LEU A 177 -6.92 -0.57 0.01
C LEU A 177 -7.06 0.55 -1.03
N LEU A 178 -6.27 0.49 -2.11
CA LEU A 178 -6.43 1.33 -3.29
C LEU A 178 -7.72 1.02 -4.09
N GLY A 179 -8.43 -0.05 -3.78
CA GLY A 179 -9.67 -0.43 -4.46
C GLY A 179 -9.47 -1.28 -5.72
N VAL A 180 -8.27 -1.83 -5.93
CA VAL A 180 -8.01 -2.76 -7.05
C VAL A 180 -8.79 -4.04 -6.83
N LYS A 181 -9.65 -4.40 -7.79
CA LYS A 181 -10.52 -5.57 -7.74
C LYS A 181 -9.88 -6.83 -8.33
N ALA A 182 -8.99 -6.66 -9.29
CA ALA A 182 -8.30 -7.76 -9.95
C ALA A 182 -6.95 -7.33 -10.52
N VAL A 183 -6.04 -8.31 -10.63
CA VAL A 183 -4.79 -8.20 -11.38
C VAL A 183 -4.81 -9.22 -12.50
N ILE A 184 -4.52 -8.78 -13.72
CA ILE A 184 -4.43 -9.62 -14.92
C ILE A 184 -2.98 -9.58 -15.38
N ALA A 185 -2.28 -10.69 -15.21
CA ALA A 185 -0.87 -10.82 -15.55
C ALA A 185 -0.64 -12.03 -16.48
N LYS A 186 0.46 -12.02 -17.24
CA LYS A 186 0.88 -13.21 -18.02
C LYS A 186 1.29 -14.36 -17.10
N SER A 187 1.94 -14.04 -15.98
CA SER A 187 2.26 -14.98 -14.91
C SER A 187 2.49 -14.24 -13.58
N PHE A 188 2.35 -14.97 -12.46
CA PHE A 188 2.57 -14.47 -11.10
C PHE A 188 3.70 -15.24 -10.43
N GLU A 189 4.44 -14.57 -9.55
CA GLU A 189 5.30 -15.29 -8.60
C GLU A 189 4.43 -16.04 -7.57
N ARG A 190 4.89 -17.23 -7.15
CA ARG A 190 4.12 -18.18 -6.33
C ARG A 190 3.64 -17.59 -5.01
N ILE A 191 4.52 -16.90 -4.26
CA ILE A 191 4.21 -16.32 -2.95
C ILE A 191 3.29 -15.12 -3.12
N HIS A 192 3.50 -14.28 -4.14
CA HIS A 192 2.65 -13.12 -4.35
C HIS A 192 1.22 -13.46 -4.81
N ARG A 193 1.06 -14.57 -5.53
CA ARG A 193 -0.27 -15.06 -5.95
C ARG A 193 -1.14 -15.51 -4.76
N SER A 194 -0.51 -16.01 -3.70
CA SER A 194 -1.18 -16.54 -2.50
C SER A 194 -1.67 -15.42 -1.59
#